data_AF-A0A0S9LLB6-F1
#
_entry.id   AF-A0A0S9LLB6-F1
#
_cell.length_a   1.000
_cell.length_b   1.000
_cell.length_c   1.000
_cell.angle_alpha   90.00
_cell.angle_beta   90.00
_cell.angle_gamma   90.00
#
_symmetry.space_group_name_H-M   'P 1'
#
loop_
_entity.id
_entity.type
_entity.pdbx_description
1 polymer ?
#
loop_
_entity_poly.entity_id
_entity_poly.type
_entity_poly.pdbx_seq_one_letter_code
_entity_poly.pdbx_strand_id
1 'polypeptide(L)'
;MVAVQLELSQAEAEQLRARGGSAWVCARLAEADGKPAAAREPSDSDYLVGLAQALFPLPVSGSAVRLVDVLRKQGMVEAAVTYDDGRGEGDRAIVVDITSLGRAEIERLRRMR
;
A
#
# COMPACT_ATOMS: atom_id res chain seq x y z
N MET A 1 -15.76 -9.60 22.06
CA MET A 1 -15.05 -9.13 20.84
C MET A 1 -14.08 -10.23 20.44
N VAL A 2 -14.41 -11.00 19.41
CA VAL A 2 -13.59 -12.12 18.93
C VAL A 2 -12.67 -11.58 17.86
N ALA A 3 -11.36 -11.56 18.13
CA ALA A 3 -10.35 -11.30 17.11
C ALA A 3 -10.20 -12.58 16.28
N VAL A 4 -10.69 -12.56 15.05
CA VAL A 4 -10.49 -13.65 14.10
C VAL A 4 -9.11 -13.43 13.46
N GLN A 5 -8.08 -14.04 14.05
CA GLN A 5 -6.80 -14.23 13.36
C GLN A 5 -7.00 -15.34 12.33
N LEU A 6 -7.09 -14.96 11.06
CA LEU A 6 -6.99 -15.91 9.94
C LEU A 6 -5.51 -16.24 9.76
N GLU A 7 -5.00 -17.13 10.62
CA GLU A 7 -3.76 -17.86 10.35
C GLU A 7 -4.06 -18.79 9.16
N LEU A 8 -3.74 -18.34 7.95
CA LEU A 8 -3.81 -19.19 6.77
C LEU A 8 -2.88 -20.38 7.00
N SER A 9 -3.43 -21.57 6.98
CA SER A 9 -2.66 -22.81 7.07
C SER A 9 -1.71 -22.91 5.87
N GLN A 10 -0.60 -23.62 6.06
CA GLN A 10 0.43 -23.81 5.02
C GLN A 10 -0.14 -24.40 3.72
N ALA A 11 -1.22 -25.18 3.81
CA ALA A 11 -1.94 -25.73 2.67
C ALA A 11 -2.71 -24.66 1.87
N GLU A 12 -3.26 -23.64 2.53
CA GLU A 12 -3.95 -22.53 1.85
C GLU A 12 -2.96 -21.60 1.16
N ALA A 13 -1.78 -21.41 1.75
CA ALA A 13 -0.68 -20.70 1.11
C ALA A 13 -0.18 -21.42 -0.16
N GLU A 14 -0.10 -22.75 -0.15
CA GLU A 14 0.22 -23.55 -1.34
C GLU A 14 -0.87 -23.50 -2.41
N GLN A 15 -2.15 -23.51 -2.03
CA GLN A 15 -3.25 -23.34 -2.98
C GLN A 15 -3.26 -21.95 -3.63
N LEU A 16 -2.86 -20.91 -2.90
CA LEU A 16 -2.67 -19.56 -3.45
C LEU A 16 -1.46 -19.49 -4.40
N ARG A 17 -0.35 -20.16 -4.06
CA ARG A 17 0.82 -20.29 -4.94
C ARG A 17 0.47 -21.02 -6.24
N ALA A 18 -0.29 -22.11 -6.16
CA ALA A 18 -0.73 -22.91 -7.31
C ALA A 18 -1.71 -22.15 -8.23
N ARG A 19 -2.40 -21.14 -7.71
CA ARG A 19 -3.34 -20.29 -8.47
C ARG A 19 -2.70 -19.10 -9.16
N GLY A 20 -1.37 -18.97 -9.12
CA GLY A 20 -0.66 -17.86 -9.75
C GLY A 20 -0.90 -16.52 -9.05
N GLY A 21 -0.93 -16.52 -7.71
CA GLY A 21 -1.00 -15.28 -6.94
C GLY A 21 0.10 -14.29 -7.35
N SER A 22 -0.23 -13.00 -7.34
CA SER A 22 0.67 -11.94 -7.82
C SER A 22 2.05 -12.03 -7.18
N ALA A 23 3.10 -11.64 -7.92
CA ALA A 23 4.48 -11.69 -7.44
C ALA A 23 4.66 -10.98 -6.09
N TRP A 24 3.86 -9.94 -5.84
CA TRP A 24 3.76 -9.26 -4.56
C TRP A 24 3.23 -10.15 -3.42
N VAL A 25 2.20 -11.00 -3.65
CA VAL A 25 1.70 -11.96 -2.64
C VAL A 25 2.77 -13.00 -2.33
N CYS A 26 3.44 -13.52 -3.35
CA CYS A 26 4.51 -14.51 -3.18
C CYS A 26 5.72 -13.93 -2.43
N ALA A 27 6.13 -12.71 -2.75
CA ALA A 27 7.18 -11.99 -2.02
C ALA A 27 6.77 -11.73 -0.56
N ARG A 28 5.51 -11.39 -0.32
CA ARG A 28 5.02 -11.11 1.04
C ARG A 28 4.89 -12.35 1.90
N LEU A 29 4.53 -13.49 1.30
CA LEU A 29 4.55 -14.80 1.97
C LEU A 29 5.99 -15.23 2.30
N ALA A 30 6.95 -14.96 1.41
CA ALA A 30 8.36 -15.25 1.66
C ALA A 30 8.98 -14.35 2.74
N GLU A 31 8.60 -13.08 2.79
CA GLU A 31 9.00 -12.15 3.86
C GLU A 31 8.35 -12.49 5.22
N ALA A 32 7.11 -12.96 5.21
CA ALA A 32 6.40 -13.38 6.44
C ALA A 32 7.02 -14.63 7.10
N ASP A 33 7.66 -15.51 6.31
CA ASP A 33 8.46 -16.63 6.81
C ASP A 33 9.72 -16.17 7.58
N GLY A 34 10.09 -14.89 7.45
CA GLY A 34 11.31 -14.29 7.99
C GLY A 34 11.09 -13.19 9.02
N LYS A 35 10.26 -13.41 10.06
CA LYS A 35 10.21 -12.59 11.30
C LYS A 35 9.67 -11.13 11.11
N PRO A 36 8.52 -10.75 11.72
CA PRO A 36 7.87 -9.46 11.47
C PRO A 36 8.45 -8.35 12.37
N ALA A 37 9.76 -8.15 12.35
CA ALA A 37 10.38 -7.13 13.17
C ALA A 37 11.46 -6.38 12.38
N ALA A 38 11.19 -5.09 12.13
CA ALA A 38 12.17 -4.06 11.79
C ALA A 38 12.43 -3.74 10.29
N ALA A 39 11.45 -3.95 9.40
CA ALA A 39 11.31 -3.01 8.29
C ALA A 39 10.52 -1.82 8.82
N ARG A 40 11.18 -0.68 9.01
CA ARG A 40 10.49 0.59 9.29
C ARG A 40 9.77 0.97 7.99
N GLU A 41 8.61 0.36 7.76
CA GLU A 41 7.81 0.60 6.57
C GLU A 41 7.50 2.10 6.54
N PRO A 42 7.70 2.79 5.40
CA PRO A 42 7.32 4.19 5.28
C PRO A 42 5.85 4.30 5.68
N SER A 43 5.59 4.98 6.80
CA SER A 43 4.24 5.09 7.35
C SER A 43 3.37 5.80 6.32
N ASP A 44 2.15 5.30 6.08
CA ASP A 44 1.16 5.94 5.19
C ASP A 44 1.03 7.45 5.48
N SER A 45 1.11 7.82 6.77
CA SER A 45 1.11 9.21 7.26
C SER A 45 2.29 10.03 6.77
N ASP A 46 3.50 9.46 6.76
CA ASP A 46 4.71 10.14 6.28
C ASP A 46 4.66 10.33 4.77
N TYR A 47 4.13 9.33 4.05
CA TYR A 47 3.93 9.40 2.62
C TYR A 47 2.90 10.46 2.25
N LEU A 48 1.78 10.53 2.97
CA LEU A 48 0.75 11.56 2.80
C LEU A 48 1.31 12.98 3.04
N VAL A 49 2.13 13.18 4.07
CA VAL A 49 2.80 14.46 4.32
C VAL A 49 3.78 14.80 3.20
N GLY A 50 4.47 13.80 2.64
CA GLY A 50 5.33 13.96 1.47
C GLY A 50 4.57 14.41 0.21
N LEU A 51 3.38 13.86 -0.03
CA LEU A 51 2.52 14.24 -1.16
C LEU A 51 2.13 15.72 -1.14
N ALA A 52 2.08 16.35 0.03
CA ALA A 52 1.75 17.78 0.16
C ALA A 52 2.75 18.71 -0.57
N GLN A 53 3.95 18.22 -0.88
CA GLN A 53 4.99 18.97 -1.60
C GLN A 53 5.10 18.56 -3.07
N ALA A 54 4.32 17.57 -3.51
CA ALA A 54 4.37 17.07 -4.88
C ALA A 54 3.59 17.97 -5.84
N LEU A 55 3.95 17.88 -7.12
CA LEU A 55 3.16 18.42 -8.21
C LEU A 55 2.24 17.33 -8.75
N PHE A 56 0.99 17.70 -8.99
CA PHE A 56 -0.02 16.79 -9.52
C PHE A 56 -0.28 17.05 -11.01
N PRO A 57 -0.60 16.00 -11.81
CA PRO A 57 -0.70 14.59 -11.40
C PRO A 57 0.66 13.92 -11.15
N LEU A 58 0.74 13.05 -10.13
CA LEU A 58 1.97 12.36 -9.73
C LEU A 58 1.92 10.87 -10.12
N PRO A 59 2.74 10.41 -11.07
CA PRO A 59 2.91 8.99 -11.36
C PRO A 59 3.75 8.31 -10.27
N VAL A 60 3.28 7.14 -9.82
CA VAL A 60 3.89 6.32 -8.77
C VAL A 60 4.01 4.88 -9.29
N SER A 61 5.13 4.22 -9.01
CA SER A 61 5.39 2.85 -9.43
C SER A 61 6.02 2.01 -8.32
N GLY A 62 5.92 0.70 -8.44
CA GLY A 62 6.57 -0.23 -7.51
C GLY A 62 5.93 -0.23 -6.10
N SER A 63 6.75 -0.39 -5.06
CA SER A 63 6.25 -0.61 -3.69
C SER A 63 5.39 0.52 -3.13
N ALA A 64 5.57 1.76 -3.60
CA ALA A 64 4.79 2.93 -3.17
C ALA A 64 3.33 2.90 -3.64
N VAL A 65 2.99 2.09 -4.65
CA VAL A 65 1.62 1.95 -5.17
C VAL A 65 0.67 1.42 -4.10
N ARG A 66 1.16 0.56 -3.19
CA ARG A 66 0.37 0.07 -2.05
C ARG A 66 -0.02 1.20 -1.11
N LEU A 67 0.90 2.13 -0.81
CA LEU A 67 0.62 3.30 0.04
C LEU A 67 -0.44 4.19 -0.61
N VAL A 68 -0.32 4.43 -1.91
CA VAL A 68 -1.31 5.19 -2.68
C VAL A 68 -2.69 4.53 -2.63
N ASP A 69 -2.79 3.21 -2.80
CA ASP A 69 -4.08 2.51 -2.74
C ASP A 69 -4.70 2.52 -1.34
N VAL A 70 -3.89 2.42 -0.28
CA VAL A 70 -4.37 2.57 1.10
C VAL A 70 -4.92 3.98 1.33
N LEU A 71 -4.16 5.02 0.97
CA LEU A 71 -4.59 6.41 1.09
C LEU A 71 -5.84 6.69 0.24
N ARG A 72 -5.96 6.08 -0.96
CA ARG A 72 -7.16 6.17 -1.80
C ARG A 72 -8.36 5.53 -1.12
N LYS A 73 -8.21 4.33 -0.58
CA LYS A 73 -9.29 3.60 0.14
C LYS A 73 -9.73 4.33 1.41
N GLN A 74 -8.82 5.04 2.06
CA GLN A 74 -9.13 5.92 3.19
C GLN A 74 -9.75 7.26 2.77
N GLY A 75 -9.85 7.54 1.46
CA GLY A 75 -10.41 8.78 0.92
C GLY A 75 -9.50 9.99 1.11
N MET A 76 -8.20 9.80 1.37
CA MET A 76 -7.24 10.89 1.58
C MET A 76 -6.69 11.45 0.27
N VAL A 77 -6.67 10.64 -0.79
CA VAL A 77 -6.20 11.04 -2.12
C VAL A 77 -7.14 10.55 -3.21
N GLU A 78 -7.21 11.29 -4.30
CA GLU A 78 -7.79 10.82 -5.55
C GLU A 78 -6.69 10.19 -6.38
N ALA A 79 -6.81 8.90 -6.71
CA ALA A 79 -5.78 8.20 -7.46
C ALA A 79 -6.37 7.08 -8.33
N ALA A 80 -5.78 6.87 -9.51
CA ALA A 80 -5.99 5.67 -10.31
C ALA A 80 -4.89 4.66 -9.98
N VAL A 81 -5.24 3.40 -9.71
CA VAL A 81 -4.28 2.34 -9.37
C VAL A 81 -4.47 1.17 -10.33
N THR A 82 -3.38 0.68 -10.89
CA THR A 82 -3.34 -0.50 -11.76
C THR A 82 -2.33 -1.48 -11.18
N TYR A 83 -2.79 -2.69 -10.92
CA TYR A 83 -1.95 -3.81 -10.49
C TYR A 83 -1.65 -4.67 -11.70
N ASP A 84 -0.37 -4.97 -11.92
CA ASP A 84 0.04 -5.90 -12.97
C ASP A 84 0.11 -7.31 -12.37
N ASP A 85 -0.71 -8.20 -12.91
CA ASP A 85 -0.84 -9.59 -12.46
C ASP A 85 0.11 -10.56 -13.19
N GLY A 86 0.94 -10.10 -14.14
CA GLY A 86 1.94 -10.99 -14.74
C GLY A 86 2.56 -10.59 -16.08
N ARG A 87 2.50 -9.32 -16.52
CA ARG A 87 3.05 -8.89 -17.82
C ARG A 87 4.37 -8.13 -17.76
N GLY A 88 4.91 -7.88 -16.56
CA GLY A 88 6.25 -7.31 -16.38
C GLY A 88 6.30 -5.78 -16.45
N GLU A 89 5.16 -5.11 -16.48
CA GLU A 89 5.06 -3.64 -16.44
C GLU A 89 5.06 -3.07 -15.02
N GLY A 90 4.79 -3.93 -14.03
CA GLY A 90 4.81 -3.61 -12.60
C GLY A 90 3.62 -2.77 -12.14
N ASP A 91 3.40 -2.73 -10.83
CA ASP A 91 2.33 -1.93 -10.23
C ASP A 91 2.52 -0.43 -10.50
N ARG A 92 1.41 0.25 -10.82
CA ARG A 92 1.40 1.70 -11.11
C ARG A 92 0.21 2.38 -10.45
N ALA A 93 0.41 3.64 -10.09
CA ALA A 93 -0.66 4.54 -9.70
C ALA A 93 -0.41 5.94 -10.25
N ILE A 94 -1.48 6.71 -10.40
CA ILE A 94 -1.42 8.15 -10.69
C ILE A 94 -2.25 8.83 -9.63
N VAL A 95 -1.61 9.63 -8.79
CA VAL A 95 -2.29 10.49 -7.82
C VAL A 95 -2.70 11.76 -8.55
N VAL A 96 -3.99 12.07 -8.52
CA VAL A 96 -4.60 13.21 -9.21
C VAL A 96 -4.66 14.43 -8.29
N ASP A 97 -5.06 14.25 -7.04
CA ASP A 97 -5.07 15.32 -6.03
C ASP A 97 -5.15 14.74 -4.61
N ILE A 98 -4.89 15.58 -3.60
CA ILE A 98 -5.16 15.31 -2.18
C ILE A 98 -6.54 15.85 -1.84
N THR A 99 -7.40 15.00 -1.30
CA THR A 99 -8.77 15.37 -0.91
C THR A 99 -8.78 16.35 0.27
N SER A 100 -9.92 16.97 0.55
CA SER A 100 -10.09 17.80 1.76
C SER A 100 -9.82 17.02 3.05
N LEU A 101 -10.17 15.73 3.09
CA LEU A 101 -9.87 14.85 4.22
C LEU A 101 -8.36 14.63 4.36
N GLY A 102 -7.66 14.32 3.26
CA GLY A 102 -6.21 14.16 3.27
C GLY A 102 -5.49 15.44 3.70
N ARG A 103 -5.95 16.60 3.25
CA ARG A 103 -5.40 17.91 3.66
C ARG A 103 -5.61 18.18 5.15
N ALA A 104 -6.80 17.89 5.68
CA ALA A 104 -7.06 18.02 7.12
C ALA A 104 -6.15 17.12 7.95
N GLU A 105 -5.91 15.89 7.48
CA GLU A 105 -5.03 14.94 8.15
C GLU A 105 -3.56 15.37 8.10
N ILE A 106 -3.09 15.92 6.98
CA ILE A 106 -1.75 16.52 6.87
C ILE A 106 -1.55 17.63 7.91
N GLU A 107 -2.53 18.52 8.06
CA GLU A 107 -2.48 19.60 9.05
C GLU A 107 -2.53 19.08 10.50
N ARG A 108 -3.22 17.96 10.75
CA ARG A 108 -3.18 17.29 12.05
C ARG A 108 -1.80 16.71 12.34
N LEU A 109 -1.22 15.99 11.37
CA LEU A 109 0.10 15.35 11.48
C LEU A 109 1.23 16.36 11.65
N ARG A 110 1.18 17.49 10.94
CA ARG A 110 2.15 18.60 11.07
C ARG A 110 2.18 19.23 12.46
N ARG A 111 1.03 19.30 13.14
CA ARG A 111 0.92 19.86 14.50
C ARG A 111 1.42 18.91 15.60
N MET A 112 1.53 17.62 15.30
CA MET A 112 1.97 16.60 16.25
C MET A 112 3.48 16.30 16.16
N ARG A 113 4.16 16.88 15.18
CA ARG A 113 5.61 16.84 15.03
C ARG A 113 6.23 18.11 15.58
#